data_AF-A0AAU5W938-F1
#
_entry.id   AF-A0AAU5W938-F1
#
_cell.length_a   1.000
_cell.length_b   1.000
_cell.length_c   1.000
_cell.angle_alpha   90.00
_cell.angle_beta   90.00
_cell.angle_gamma   90.00
#
_symmetry.space_group_name_H-M   'P 1'
#
loop_
_entity.id
_entity.type
_entity.pdbx_description
1 polymer ?
#
loop_
_entity_poly.entity_id
_entity_poly.type
_entity_poly.pdbx_seq_one_letter_code
_entity_poly.pdbx_strand_id
1 'polypeptide(L)' 'MREPRAGREYADSTLLEAVLELYIDTVREGNSVPLTKDGELVAVIVSPEVAEAGMNALGRKS' A
#
# COMPACT_ATOMS: atom_id res chain seq x y z
N MET A 1 -16.97 12.91 4.12
CA MET A 1 -15.63 13.51 3.92
C MET A 1 -14.97 13.57 5.29
N ARG A 2 -13.90 12.80 5.54
CA ARG A 2 -13.28 12.68 6.88
C ARG A 2 -12.10 13.65 6.93
N GLU A 3 -12.15 14.66 7.79
CA GLU A 3 -11.11 15.69 7.91
C GLU A 3 -9.76 15.08 8.33
N PRO A 4 -8.63 15.49 7.70
CA PRO A 4 -7.30 15.04 8.12
C PRO A 4 -6.94 15.72 9.45
N ARG A 5 -6.75 14.91 10.49
CA ARG A 5 -6.28 15.38 11.81
C ARG A 5 -4.85 15.93 11.67
N ALA A 6 -4.71 17.24 11.85
CA ALA A 6 -3.44 17.95 11.97
C ALA A 6 -2.71 17.45 13.24
N GLY A 7 -1.61 16.72 13.06
CA GLY A 7 -0.86 16.15 14.19
C GLY A 7 -0.04 14.91 13.85
N ARG A 8 -0.04 14.44 12.60
CA ARG A 8 0.99 13.51 12.14
C ARG A 8 2.12 14.33 11.53
N GLU A 9 3.29 14.30 12.14
CA GLU A 9 4.53 14.52 11.40
C GLU A 9 4.55 13.47 10.30
N TYR A 10 4.37 13.92 9.05
CA TYR A 10 4.71 13.08 7.93
C TYR A 10 6.23 12.90 8.02
N ALA A 11 6.67 11.66 8.14
CA ALA A 11 8.09 11.32 8.09
C ALA A 11 8.70 11.98 6.84
N ASP A 12 9.98 12.39 6.93
CA ASP A 12 10.74 13.06 5.88
C ASP A 12 10.32 12.56 4.48
N SER A 13 9.65 13.46 3.74
CA SER A 13 8.95 13.10 2.50
C SER A 13 9.91 12.62 1.42
N THR A 14 11.20 13.00 1.51
CA THR A 14 12.22 12.62 0.52
C THR A 14 12.55 11.13 0.59
N LEU A 15 12.69 10.57 1.80
CA LEU A 15 12.87 9.14 2.00
C LEU A 15 11.60 8.36 1.62
N LEU A 16 10.44 8.98 1.87
CA LEU A 16 9.16 8.38 1.57
C LEU A 16 8.91 8.28 0.06
N GLU A 17 9.27 9.31 -0.71
CA GLU A 17 9.20 9.33 -2.17
C GLU A 17 10.11 8.29 -2.83
N ALA A 18 11.38 8.20 -2.40
CA ALA A 18 12.32 7.22 -2.95
C ALA A 18 11.89 5.76 -2.69
N VAL A 19 11.33 5.50 -1.50
CA VAL A 19 10.83 4.18 -1.13
C VAL A 19 9.53 3.84 -1.88
N LEU A 20 8.68 4.83 -2.13
CA LEU A 20 7.46 4.64 -2.93
C LEU A 20 7.77 4.26 -4.38
N GLU A 21 8.78 4.89 -4.99
CA GLU A 21 9.20 4.55 -6.35
C GLU A 21 9.67 3.10 -6.44
N LEU A 22 10.51 2.67 -5.49
CA LEU A 22 10.95 1.28 -5.39
C LEU A 22 9.77 0.29 -5.24
N TYR A 23 8.77 0.63 -4.42
CA TYR A 23 7.59 -0.22 -4.24
C TYR A 23 6.76 -0.31 -5.53
N ILE A 24 6.59 0.80 -6.25
CA ILE A 24 5.87 0.82 -7.52
C ILE A 24 6.59 -0.06 -8.54
N ASP A 25 7.90 0.08 -8.69
CA ASP A 25 8.67 -0.74 -9.63
C ASP A 25 8.64 -2.23 -9.26
N THR A 26 8.77 -2.56 -7.98
CA THR A 26 8.62 -3.93 -7.47
C THR A 26 7.27 -4.54 -7.87
N VAL A 27 6.19 -3.77 -7.74
CA VAL A 27 4.83 -4.21 -8.13
C VAL A 27 4.69 -4.33 -9.64
N ARG A 28 5.31 -3.42 -10.42
CA ARG A 28 5.33 -3.49 -11.89
C ARG A 28 6.04 -4.73 -12.42
N GLU A 29 7.03 -5.24 -11.69
CA GLU A 29 7.70 -6.52 -11.96
C GLU A 29 6.84 -7.75 -11.59
N GLY A 30 5.63 -7.54 -11.06
CA GLY A 30 4.70 -8.59 -10.69
C GLY A 30 4.86 -9.09 -9.25
N ASN A 31 5.69 -8.43 -8.43
CA ASN A 31 5.86 -8.79 -7.03
C ASN A 31 4.82 -8.08 -6.14
N SER A 32 4.72 -8.54 -4.89
CA SER A 32 3.91 -7.88 -3.86
C SER A 32 4.81 -7.37 -2.74
N VAL A 33 4.42 -6.24 -2.13
CA VAL A 33 5.23 -5.59 -1.09
C VAL A 33 4.48 -5.65 0.24
N PRO A 34 4.95 -6.44 1.22
CA PRO A 34 4.36 -6.45 2.56
C PRO A 34 4.73 -5.19 3.32
N LEU A 35 3.72 -4.51 3.88
CA LEU A 35 3.89 -3.40 4.80
C LEU A 35 3.73 -3.90 6.22
N THR A 36 4.78 -3.72 7.02
CA THR A 36 4.78 -4.12 8.43
C THR A 36 4.82 -2.89 9.33
N LYS A 37 4.20 -3.01 10.50
CA LYS A 37 4.30 -2.04 11.58
C LYS A 37 4.60 -2.80 12.86
N ASP A 38 5.67 -2.41 13.56
CA ASP A 38 6.10 -3.07 14.80
C ASP A 38 6.33 -4.59 14.63
N GLY A 39 6.74 -5.02 13.42
CA GLY A 39 6.96 -6.43 13.06
C GLY A 39 5.70 -7.18 12.61
N GLU A 40 4.53 -6.58 12.72
CA GLU A 40 3.26 -7.19 12.29
C GLU A 40 2.88 -6.77 10.88
N LEU A 41 2.37 -7.71 10.07
CA LEU A 41 1.86 -7.42 8.73
C LEU A 41 0.54 -6.64 8.83
N VAL A 42 0.53 -5.42 8.29
CA VAL A 42 -0.66 -4.54 8.34
C VAL A 42 -1.31 -4.33 6.98
N ALA A 43 -0.54 -4.42 5.89
CA ALA A 43 -1.05 -4.28 4.53
C ALA A 43 -0.10 -4.95 3.53
N VAL A 44 -0.57 -5.13 2.30
CA VAL A 44 0.25 -5.57 1.16
C VAL A 44 -0.07 -4.68 -0.03
N ILE A 45 0.96 -4.13 -0.67
CA ILE A 45 0.83 -3.41 -1.94
C ILE A 45 0.89 -4.44 -3.06
N VAL A 46 -0.09 -4.40 -3.95
CA VAL A 46 -0.25 -5.31 -5.10
C VAL A 46 -0.65 -4.52 -6.34
N SER A 47 -0.58 -5.15 -7.51
CA SER A 47 -1.09 -4.56 -8.73
C SER A 47 -2.63 -4.43 -8.67
N PRO A 48 -3.23 -3.48 -9.41
CA PRO A 48 -4.68 -3.32 -9.46
C PRO A 48 -5.42 -4.61 -9.85
N GLU A 49 -4.86 -5.38 -10.79
CA GLU A 49 -5.46 -6.63 -11.28
C GLU A 49 -5.54 -7.69 -10.18
N VAL A 50 -4.50 -7.77 -9.34
CA VAL A 50 -4.46 -8.68 -8.18
C VAL A 50 -5.47 -8.23 -7.12
N ALA A 51 -5.57 -6.92 -6.86
CA ALA A 51 -6.53 -6.37 -5.91
C ALA A 51 -7.98 -6.67 -6.35
N GLU A 52 -8.29 -6.46 -7.65
CA GLU A 52 -9.60 -6.76 -8.22
C GLU A 52 -9.94 -8.25 -8.13
N ALA A 53 -9.00 -9.12 -8.50
CA ALA A 53 -9.17 -10.56 -8.38
C ALA A 53 -9.46 -10.98 -6.93
N GLY A 54 -8.71 -10.43 -5.97
CA GLY A 54 -8.91 -10.67 -4.54
C GLY A 54 -10.29 -10.21 -4.05
N MET A 55 -10.73 -9.02 -4.45
CA MET A 55 -12.05 -8.50 -4.07
C MET A 55 -13.19 -9.33 -4.64
N ASN A 56 -13.05 -9.78 -5.89
CA ASN A 56 -14.00 -10.71 -6.52
C ASN A 56 -14.06 -12.04 -5.77
N ALA A 57 -12.90 -12.60 -5.41
CA ALA A 57 -12.81 -13.88 -4.67
C ALA A 57 -13.45 -13.80 -3.28
N LEU A 58 -13.38 -12.64 -2.63
CA LEU A 58 -13.98 -12.40 -1.32
C LEU A 58 -15.50 -12.16 -1.37
N GLY A 59 -16.12 -12.22 -2.56
CA GLY A 59 -17.56 -11.93 -2.74
C GLY A 59 -17.91 -10.47 -2.41
N ARG A 60 -16.91 -9.60 -2.32
CA ARG A 60 -17.07 -8.18 -2.00
C ARG A 60 -17.21 -7.38 -3.29
N LYS A 61 -18.21 -7.72 -4.09
CA LYS A 61 -18.72 -6.82 -5.13
C LYS A 61 -19.98 -6.15 -4.60
N SER A 62 -19.94 -4.81 -4.53
CA SER A 62 -21.14 -3.99 -4.46
C SER A 62 -21.73 -3.81 -5.86
#